data_AF-A0A4S2H0B3-F1
#
_entry.id   AF-A0A4S2H0B3-F1
#
_cell.length_a   1.000
_cell.length_b   1.000
_cell.length_c   1.000
_cell.angle_alpha   90.00
_cell.angle_beta   90.00
_cell.angle_gamma   90.00
#
_symmetry.space_group_name_H-M   'P 1'
#
loop_
_entity.id
_entity.type
_entity.pdbx_description
1 polymer ?
#
loop_
_entity_poly.entity_id
_entity_poly.type
_entity_poly.pdbx_seq_one_letter_code
_entity_poly.pdbx_strand_id
1 'polypeptide(L)'
;MLIACAALAFAAQPAPSAPAIEAIVPEGSEWVLERFRFSPAVRAGDMIYLSGVVAGRPEGEAPGQDAYEAQFERAFQALARTLDAAGADFSDVAEMTTYHVDFADETHRAAFMAVKDRYMPAPPYPAWTAIGVERLWPDNGLVEIRLVVYAPRDSE
;
A
#
# COMPACT_ATOMS: atom_id res chain seq x y z
N MET A 1 43.85 -5.14 -56.06
CA MET A 1 43.87 -4.94 -54.60
C MET A 1 42.61 -4.17 -54.23
N LEU A 2 41.53 -4.87 -53.90
CA LEU A 2 40.21 -4.30 -53.60
C LEU A 2 40.05 -4.30 -52.08
N ILE A 3 40.00 -3.13 -51.47
CA ILE A 3 39.75 -2.95 -50.04
C ILE A 3 38.23 -2.93 -49.84
N ALA A 4 37.68 -3.99 -49.26
CA ALA A 4 36.29 -4.04 -48.84
C ALA A 4 36.12 -3.17 -47.58
N CYS A 5 35.29 -2.13 -47.70
CA CYS A 5 34.92 -1.27 -46.58
C CYS A 5 33.84 -1.97 -45.76
N ALA A 6 34.20 -2.55 -44.62
CA ALA A 6 33.24 -3.13 -43.68
C ALA A 6 32.54 -1.99 -42.93
N ALA A 7 31.30 -1.71 -43.29
CA ALA A 7 30.44 -0.83 -42.51
C ALA A 7 30.10 -1.55 -41.20
N LEU A 8 30.66 -1.07 -40.09
CA LEU A 8 30.26 -1.46 -38.74
C LEU A 8 28.82 -0.98 -38.53
N ALA A 9 27.87 -1.92 -38.56
CA ALA A 9 26.51 -1.66 -38.12
C ALA A 9 26.56 -1.37 -36.61
N PHE A 10 26.31 -0.12 -36.23
CA PHE A 10 26.01 0.21 -34.84
C PHE A 10 24.66 -0.42 -34.53
N ALA A 11 24.64 -1.45 -33.69
CA ALA A 11 23.41 -1.95 -33.12
C ALA A 11 22.75 -0.80 -32.35
N ALA A 12 21.51 -0.45 -32.72
CA ALA A 12 20.73 0.50 -31.95
C ALA A 12 20.62 -0.02 -30.51
N GLN A 13 21.04 0.80 -29.53
CA GLN A 13 20.79 0.46 -28.13
C GLN A 13 19.28 0.35 -27.93
N PRO A 14 18.80 -0.69 -27.22
CA PRO A 14 17.39 -0.75 -26.85
C PRO A 14 17.03 0.54 -26.11
N ALA A 15 15.85 1.09 -26.40
CA ALA A 15 15.32 2.23 -25.68
C ALA A 15 15.43 1.98 -24.16
N PRO A 16 15.69 3.01 -23.34
CA PRO A 16 15.73 2.83 -21.90
C PRO A 16 14.44 2.11 -21.48
N SER A 17 14.59 0.95 -20.83
CA SER A 17 13.47 0.21 -20.27
C SER A 17 12.66 1.16 -19.40
N ALA A 18 11.32 1.04 -19.44
CA ALA A 18 10.42 1.75 -18.53
C ALA A 18 11.01 1.77 -17.10
N PRO A 19 10.82 2.86 -16.33
CA PRO A 19 11.48 3.02 -15.04
C PRO A 19 11.26 1.78 -14.17
N ALA A 20 12.33 1.31 -13.52
CA ALA A 20 12.31 0.08 -12.72
C ALA A 20 11.28 0.13 -11.56
N ILE A 21 10.84 1.33 -11.18
CA ILE A 21 9.84 1.59 -10.16
C ILE A 21 8.89 2.69 -10.67
N GLU A 22 7.59 2.44 -10.62
CA GLU A 22 6.54 3.36 -11.06
C GLU A 22 5.69 3.81 -9.86
N ALA A 23 5.47 5.11 -9.69
CA ALA A 23 4.61 5.62 -8.64
C ALA A 23 3.13 5.45 -9.01
N ILE A 24 2.33 4.97 -8.06
CA ILE A 24 0.88 4.90 -8.15
C ILE A 24 0.30 5.91 -7.18
N VAL A 25 -0.51 6.83 -7.71
CA VAL A 25 -1.06 7.97 -6.97
C VAL A 25 -2.56 7.97 -7.19
N PRO A 26 -3.36 7.65 -6.16
CA PRO A 26 -4.82 7.73 -6.26
C PRO A 26 -5.26 9.17 -6.49
N GLU A 27 -6.33 9.35 -7.25
CA GLU A 27 -6.90 10.68 -7.51
C GLU A 27 -7.14 11.44 -6.19
N GLY A 28 -6.67 12.70 -6.15
CA GLY A 28 -6.78 13.55 -4.96
C GLY A 28 -5.71 13.31 -3.89
N SER A 29 -4.71 12.45 -4.16
CA SER A 29 -3.57 12.20 -3.28
C SER A 29 -2.26 12.85 -3.75
N GLU A 30 -2.27 13.63 -4.82
CA GLU A 30 -1.07 14.25 -5.43
C GLU A 30 -0.30 15.13 -4.44
N TRP A 31 -1.03 15.74 -3.51
CA TRP A 31 -0.48 16.60 -2.45
C TRP A 31 0.58 15.90 -1.58
N VAL A 32 0.53 14.57 -1.43
CA VAL A 32 1.53 13.81 -0.64
C VAL A 32 2.91 13.83 -1.29
N LEU A 33 2.97 13.84 -2.63
CA LEU A 33 4.22 13.92 -3.38
C LEU A 33 4.88 15.28 -3.18
N GLU A 34 4.08 16.34 -3.23
CA GLU A 34 4.57 17.72 -3.12
C GLU A 34 5.02 18.05 -1.70
N ARG A 35 4.22 17.64 -0.71
CA ARG A 35 4.40 18.02 0.69
C ARG A 35 5.35 17.10 1.44
N PHE A 36 5.22 15.79 1.24
CA PHE A 36 5.89 14.79 2.06
C PHE A 36 6.92 13.95 1.29
N ARG A 37 6.99 14.08 -0.04
CA ARG A 37 8.02 13.44 -0.89
C ARG A 37 8.03 11.91 -0.80
N PHE A 38 6.85 11.30 -0.66
CA PHE A 38 6.68 9.84 -0.77
C PHE A 38 5.48 9.51 -1.66
N SER A 39 5.48 8.33 -2.28
CA SER A 39 4.37 7.84 -3.11
C SER A 39 3.37 7.03 -2.28
N PRO A 40 2.05 7.15 -2.50
CA PRO A 40 1.06 6.29 -1.86
C PRO A 40 1.31 4.80 -2.12
N ALA A 41 1.71 4.47 -3.34
CA ALA A 41 2.23 3.16 -3.68
C ALA A 41 3.29 3.26 -4.78
N VAL A 42 4.08 2.20 -4.89
CA VAL A 42 5.01 2.01 -6.01
C VAL A 42 4.89 0.60 -6.56
N ARG A 43 4.96 0.46 -7.88
CA ARG A 43 5.07 -0.82 -8.56
C ARG A 43 6.52 -1.09 -8.93
N ALA A 44 7.01 -2.28 -8.60
CA ALA A 44 8.32 -2.78 -8.99
C ALA A 44 8.16 -4.20 -9.55
N GLY A 45 8.11 -4.32 -10.89
CA GLY A 45 7.75 -5.57 -11.56
C GLY A 45 6.31 -6.00 -11.24
N ASP A 46 6.16 -7.25 -10.81
CA ASP A 46 4.88 -7.86 -10.45
C ASP A 46 4.41 -7.51 -9.03
N MET A 47 5.25 -6.83 -8.24
CA MET A 47 4.92 -6.44 -6.87
C MET A 47 4.51 -4.98 -6.80
N ILE A 48 3.54 -4.68 -5.96
CA ILE A 48 3.16 -3.32 -5.58
C ILE A 48 3.35 -3.17 -4.07
N TYR A 49 4.04 -2.11 -3.68
CA TYR A 49 4.30 -1.74 -2.30
C TYR A 49 3.47 -0.51 -1.97
N LEU A 50 2.53 -0.66 -1.05
CA LEU A 50 1.76 0.46 -0.53
C LEU A 50 2.52 1.06 0.65
N SER A 51 2.53 2.38 0.72
CA SER A 51 2.89 3.10 1.93
C SER A 51 1.86 2.84 3.04
N GLY A 52 2.25 3.08 4.29
CA GLY A 52 1.36 2.90 5.43
C GLY A 52 0.20 3.89 5.41
N VAL A 53 -1.00 3.39 5.71
CA VAL A 53 -2.21 4.21 5.90
C VAL A 53 -2.56 4.21 7.38
N VAL A 54 -2.57 5.39 7.98
CA VAL A 54 -2.87 5.59 9.41
C VAL A 54 -4.36 5.84 9.60
N ALA A 55 -5.02 5.01 10.41
CA ALA A 55 -6.30 5.36 11.02
C ALA A 55 -6.04 6.24 12.25
N GLY A 56 -6.54 7.47 12.22
CA GLY A 56 -6.42 8.41 13.33
C GLY A 56 -7.73 8.61 14.07
N ARG A 57 -7.65 8.96 15.35
CA ARG A 57 -8.76 9.38 16.20
C ARG A 57 -9.07 10.87 15.99
N PRO A 58 -10.28 11.26 15.57
CA PRO A 58 -10.76 12.65 15.61
C PRO A 58 -10.63 13.27 17.01
N GLU A 59 -10.33 14.57 17.05
CA GLU A 59 -10.24 15.30 18.31
C GLU A 59 -11.57 15.24 19.09
N GLY A 60 -11.50 14.90 20.38
CA GLY A 60 -12.66 14.81 21.26
C GLY A 60 -13.48 13.50 21.15
N GLU A 61 -13.13 12.57 20.26
CA GLU A 61 -13.83 11.29 20.13
C GLU A 61 -13.32 10.26 21.16
N ALA A 62 -14.20 9.80 22.04
CA ALA A 62 -13.88 8.79 23.05
C ALA A 62 -13.60 7.40 22.42
N PRO A 63 -12.72 6.56 23.02
CA PRO A 63 -12.52 5.18 22.58
C PRO A 63 -13.80 4.36 22.77
N GLY A 64 -14.03 3.44 21.84
CA GLY A 64 -15.17 2.54 21.85
C GLY A 64 -15.18 1.71 20.58
N GLN A 65 -15.88 0.57 20.60
CA GLN A 65 -15.90 -0.35 19.47
C GLN A 65 -16.36 0.32 18.18
N ASP A 66 -17.51 0.99 18.18
CA ASP A 66 -18.05 1.66 16.99
C ASP A 66 -17.12 2.77 16.47
N ALA A 67 -16.48 3.52 17.38
CA ALA A 67 -15.53 4.56 17.03
C ALA A 67 -14.28 3.97 16.37
N TYR A 68 -13.71 2.90 16.95
CA TYR A 68 -12.58 2.19 16.38
C TYR A 68 -12.91 1.60 15.01
N GLU A 69 -14.05 0.92 14.88
CA GLU A 69 -14.48 0.34 13.61
C GLU A 69 -14.64 1.42 12.54
N ALA A 70 -15.23 2.57 12.87
CA ALA A 70 -15.36 3.69 11.93
C ALA A 70 -14.02 4.28 11.49
N GLN A 71 -13.01 4.31 12.38
CA GLN A 71 -11.68 4.83 12.08
C GLN A 71 -10.88 3.84 11.22
N PHE A 72 -10.92 2.54 11.55
CA PHE A 72 -10.27 1.50 10.76
C PHE A 72 -10.92 1.36 9.38
N GLU A 73 -12.25 1.45 9.31
CA GLU A 73 -13.00 1.46 8.04
C GLU A 73 -12.47 2.53 7.09
N ARG A 74 -12.23 3.76 7.57
CA ARG A 74 -11.67 4.84 6.75
C ARG A 74 -10.28 4.51 6.21
N ALA A 75 -9.43 3.86 7.01
CA ALA A 75 -8.12 3.42 6.58
C ALA A 75 -8.21 2.32 5.51
N PHE A 76 -9.07 1.32 5.70
CA PHE A 76 -9.31 0.28 4.69
C PHE A 76 -9.91 0.86 3.39
N GLN A 77 -10.83 1.84 3.47
CA GLN A 77 -11.33 2.54 2.28
C GLN A 77 -10.23 3.33 1.55
N ALA A 78 -9.28 3.91 2.28
CA ALA A 78 -8.14 4.61 1.67
C ALA A 78 -7.17 3.63 1.00
N LEU A 79 -6.93 2.46 1.61
CA LEU A 79 -6.20 1.37 0.99
C LEU A 79 -6.90 0.87 -0.27
N ALA A 80 -8.23 0.68 -0.22
CA ALA A 80 -9.03 0.27 -1.38
C ALA A 80 -8.84 1.22 -2.57
N ARG A 81 -8.93 2.53 -2.35
CA ARG A 81 -8.66 3.53 -3.40
C ARG A 81 -7.24 3.44 -3.98
N THR A 82 -6.28 3.03 -3.15
CA THR A 82 -4.88 2.85 -3.58
C THR A 82 -4.69 1.58 -4.39
N LEU A 83 -5.35 0.50 -3.99
CA LEU A 83 -5.40 -0.76 -4.74
C LEU A 83 -6.11 -0.56 -6.08
N ASP A 84 -7.26 0.13 -6.10
CA ASP A 84 -8.02 0.44 -7.32
C ASP A 84 -7.16 1.23 -8.32
N ALA A 85 -6.44 2.26 -7.85
CA ALA A 85 -5.51 3.04 -8.69
C ALA A 85 -4.34 2.20 -9.23
N ALA A 86 -4.04 1.08 -8.58
CA ALA A 86 -3.00 0.13 -8.98
C ALA A 86 -3.51 -0.98 -9.91
N GLY A 87 -4.82 -1.04 -10.16
CA GLY A 87 -5.49 -2.12 -10.88
C GLY A 87 -5.53 -3.44 -10.09
N ALA A 88 -5.60 -3.36 -8.76
CA ALA A 88 -5.61 -4.51 -7.85
C ALA A 88 -6.73 -4.37 -6.82
N ASP A 89 -6.99 -5.43 -6.05
CA ASP A 89 -7.90 -5.39 -4.90
C ASP A 89 -7.32 -6.14 -3.67
N PHE A 90 -8.13 -6.31 -2.62
CA PHE A 90 -7.67 -6.95 -1.38
C PHE A 90 -7.34 -8.44 -1.55
N SER A 91 -7.85 -9.11 -2.59
CA SER A 91 -7.52 -10.50 -2.90
C SER A 91 -6.11 -10.67 -3.49
N ASP A 92 -5.51 -9.59 -4.00
CA ASP A 92 -4.14 -9.56 -4.52
C ASP A 92 -3.08 -9.30 -3.42
N VAL A 93 -3.52 -9.04 -2.18
CA VAL A 93 -2.62 -8.73 -1.06
C VAL A 93 -1.85 -9.99 -0.65
N ALA A 94 -0.53 -9.96 -0.83
CA ALA A 94 0.37 -11.05 -0.43
C ALA A 94 0.79 -10.94 1.04
N GLU A 95 1.04 -9.72 1.52
CA GLU A 95 1.47 -9.44 2.89
C GLU A 95 0.79 -8.19 3.45
N MET A 96 0.41 -8.26 4.72
CA MET A 96 -0.03 -7.14 5.52
C MET A 96 0.87 -6.99 6.75
N THR A 97 1.28 -5.76 7.05
CA THR A 97 1.92 -5.39 8.33
C THR A 97 1.05 -4.35 9.01
N THR A 98 0.74 -4.54 10.29
CA THR A 98 -0.06 -3.59 11.07
C THR A 98 0.66 -3.14 12.33
N TYR A 99 0.71 -1.82 12.55
CA TYR A 99 1.32 -1.20 13.72
C TYR A 99 0.23 -0.59 14.58
N HIS A 100 0.03 -1.09 15.80
CA HIS A 100 -1.07 -0.69 16.67
C HIS A 100 -0.54 0.10 17.87
N VAL A 101 -1.11 1.27 18.11
CA VAL A 101 -1.00 1.97 19.39
C VAL A 101 -1.96 1.28 20.37
N ASP A 102 -1.54 1.15 21.63
CA ASP A 102 -2.33 0.50 22.70
C ASP A 102 -2.82 -0.92 22.36
N PHE A 103 -1.97 -1.75 21.73
CA PHE A 103 -2.31 -3.10 21.27
C PHE A 103 -2.88 -4.06 22.35
N ALA A 104 -2.69 -3.75 23.63
CA ALA A 104 -3.27 -4.49 24.74
C ALA A 104 -4.80 -4.29 24.89
N ASP A 105 -5.38 -3.24 24.31
CA ASP A 105 -6.82 -2.97 24.31
C ASP A 105 -7.56 -4.02 23.46
N GLU A 106 -8.36 -4.87 24.12
CA GLU A 106 -9.19 -5.88 23.44
C GLU A 106 -10.24 -5.25 22.53
N THR A 107 -10.84 -4.11 22.92
CA THR A 107 -11.86 -3.43 22.12
C THR A 107 -11.26 -2.93 20.81
N HIS A 108 -10.03 -2.41 20.84
CA HIS A 108 -9.27 -2.05 19.65
C HIS A 108 -9.00 -3.25 18.75
N ARG A 109 -8.48 -4.35 19.31
CA ARG A 109 -8.18 -5.57 18.52
C ARG A 109 -9.42 -6.21 17.91
N ALA A 110 -10.51 -6.31 18.68
CA ALA A 110 -11.77 -6.86 18.20
C ALA A 110 -12.37 -6.01 17.07
N ALA A 111 -12.38 -4.68 17.22
CA ALA A 111 -12.82 -3.76 16.18
C ALA A 111 -11.95 -3.88 14.90
N PHE A 112 -10.62 -4.00 15.05
CA PHE A 112 -9.72 -4.16 13.92
C PHE A 112 -10.00 -5.46 13.15
N MET A 113 -10.15 -6.58 13.87
CA MET A 113 -10.49 -7.88 13.27
C MET A 113 -11.83 -7.82 12.54
N ALA A 114 -12.86 -7.24 13.15
CA ALA A 114 -14.19 -7.11 12.54
C ALA A 114 -14.17 -6.28 11.24
N VAL A 115 -13.35 -5.23 11.17
CA VAL A 115 -13.17 -4.45 9.93
C VAL A 115 -12.38 -5.25 8.90
N LYS A 116 -11.22 -5.80 9.28
CA LYS A 116 -10.35 -6.57 8.40
C LYS A 116 -11.09 -7.72 7.72
N ASP A 117 -11.93 -8.44 8.46
CA ASP A 117 -12.67 -9.60 7.94
C ASP A 117 -13.77 -9.22 6.93
N ARG A 118 -14.22 -7.96 6.91
CA ARG A 118 -15.11 -7.45 5.85
C ARG A 118 -14.39 -7.24 4.52
N TYR A 119 -13.10 -6.91 4.55
CA TYR A 119 -12.26 -6.68 3.37
C TYR A 119 -11.53 -7.93 2.89
N MET A 120 -11.27 -8.88 3.79
CA MET A 120 -10.59 -10.15 3.50
C MET A 120 -11.40 -11.34 4.04
N PRO A 121 -12.60 -11.59 3.50
CA PRO A 121 -13.57 -12.52 4.10
C PRO A 121 -13.26 -14.01 3.89
N ALA A 122 -12.31 -14.34 3.00
CA ALA A 122 -12.06 -15.71 2.58
C ALA A 122 -10.59 -15.96 2.24
N PRO A 123 -10.12 -17.22 2.32
CA PRO A 123 -8.75 -17.59 1.95
C PRO A 123 -8.49 -17.54 0.42
N PRO A 124 -7.20 -17.46 -0.01
CA PRO A 124 -6.02 -17.37 0.85
C PRO A 124 -5.94 -16.02 1.56
N TYR A 125 -5.65 -16.05 2.86
CA TYR A 125 -5.39 -14.82 3.62
C TYR A 125 -3.93 -14.37 3.37
N PRO A 126 -3.64 -13.06 3.41
CA PRO A 126 -2.26 -12.59 3.30
C PRO A 126 -1.41 -13.11 4.46
N ALA A 127 -0.10 -13.19 4.25
CA ALA A 127 0.83 -13.23 5.39
C ALA A 127 0.59 -11.99 6.26
N TRP A 128 0.50 -12.14 7.59
CA TRP A 128 0.19 -11.01 8.46
C TRP A 128 1.06 -10.98 9.72
N THR A 129 1.63 -9.81 9.98
CA THR A 129 2.31 -9.48 11.23
C THR A 129 1.65 -8.27 11.88
N ALA A 130 1.26 -8.40 13.15
CA ALA A 130 0.71 -7.31 13.98
C ALA A 130 1.73 -6.94 15.07
N ILE A 131 2.03 -5.64 15.19
CA ILE A 131 3.10 -5.11 16.04
C ILE A 131 2.52 -4.02 16.94
N GLY A 132 2.79 -4.10 18.26
CA GLY A 132 2.54 -3.00 19.17
C GLY A 132 3.62 -1.93 19.06
N VAL A 133 3.24 -0.67 18.93
CA VAL A 133 4.16 0.48 18.86
C VAL A 133 3.78 1.54 19.90
N GLU A 134 4.74 2.39 20.28
CA GLU A 134 4.49 3.47 21.25
C GLU A 134 3.60 4.57 20.65
N ARG A 135 3.89 5.00 19.41
CA ARG A 135 3.20 6.09 18.71
C ARG A 135 3.28 5.92 17.20
N LEU A 136 2.40 6.62 16.49
CA LEU A 136 2.38 6.79 15.04
C LEU A 136 2.43 8.29 14.71
N TRP A 137 2.64 8.64 13.44
CA TRP A 137 2.48 10.02 12.95
C TRP A 137 1.25 10.08 12.01
N PRO A 138 0.24 10.92 12.28
CA PRO A 138 0.09 11.88 13.39
C PRO A 138 -0.12 11.25 14.78
N ASP A 139 0.09 12.04 15.85
CA ASP A 139 0.06 11.59 17.26
C ASP A 139 -1.27 10.96 17.70
N ASN A 140 -2.36 11.24 16.97
CA ASN A 140 -3.67 10.63 17.18
C ASN A 140 -3.86 9.30 16.41
N GLY A 141 -2.80 8.75 15.82
CA GLY A 141 -2.82 7.47 15.12
C GLY A 141 -3.11 6.30 16.04
N LEU A 142 -3.97 5.38 15.60
CA LEU A 142 -4.39 4.19 16.32
C LEU A 142 -3.83 2.92 15.70
N VAL A 143 -3.86 2.85 14.38
CA VAL A 143 -3.23 1.77 13.62
C VAL A 143 -2.66 2.33 12.32
N GLU A 144 -1.50 1.85 11.92
CA GLU A 144 -0.96 2.01 10.57
C GLU A 144 -0.96 0.66 9.87
N ILE A 145 -1.48 0.63 8.64
CA ILE A 145 -1.63 -0.58 7.84
C ILE A 145 -0.79 -0.43 6.57
N ARG A 146 0.12 -1.38 6.35
CA ARG A 146 0.98 -1.44 5.15
C ARG A 146 0.74 -2.73 4.39
N LEU A 147 0.60 -2.65 3.07
CA LEU A 147 0.32 -3.78 2.20
C LEU A 147 1.44 -4.01 1.18
N VAL A 148 1.71 -5.28 0.90
CA VAL A 148 2.45 -5.72 -0.29
C VAL A 148 1.52 -6.58 -1.12
N VAL A 149 1.42 -6.25 -2.40
CA VAL A 149 0.43 -6.79 -3.34
C VAL A 149 1.17 -7.49 -4.47
N TYR A 150 0.71 -8.67 -4.86
CA TYR A 150 1.18 -9.37 -6.04
C TYR A 150 0.17 -9.18 -7.17
N ALA A 151 0.56 -8.46 -8.21
CA ALA A 151 -0.30 -8.11 -9.33
C ALA A 151 0.52 -8.14 -10.63
N PRO A 152 0.81 -9.33 -11.20
CA PRO A 152 1.58 -9.45 -12.43
C PRO A 152 0.86 -8.73 -13.56
N ARG A 153 1.64 -8.11 -14.47
CA ARG A 153 1.08 -7.59 -15.71
C ARG A 153 0.90 -8.75 -16.69
N ASP A 154 -0.20 -8.75 -17.44
CA ASP A 154 -0.33 -9.66 -18.57
C ASP A 154 0.91 -9.51 -19.46
N SER A 155 1.52 -10.63 -19.83
CA SER A 155 2.59 -10.63 -20.82
C SER A 155 2.00 -10.19 -22.16
N GLU A 156 2.48 -9.07 -22.70
CA GLU A 156 2.26 -8.71 -24.11
C GLU A 156 2.72 -9.81 -25.07
#